data_AF-A0A2S2PYB5-F1
#
_entry.id   AF-A0A2S2PYB5-F1
#
_cell.length_a   1.000
_cell.length_b   1.000
_cell.length_c   1.000
_cell.angle_alpha   90.00
_cell.angle_beta   90.00
_cell.angle_gamma   90.00
#
_symmetry.space_group_name_H-M   'P 1'
#
loop_
_entity.id
_entity.type
_entity.pdbx_description
1 polymer ?
#
loop_
_entity_poly.entity_id
_entity_poly.type
_entity_poly.pdbx_seq_one_letter_code
_entity_poly.pdbx_strand_id
1 'polypeptide(L)'
;MKEAAKVEAELAIAEGEVDVDGTPLVAVVADGSWCKRSYRTMYNSPSGMAALVGYRTRKVLFMGVKNKFCAICARTKTEDKAKNHQCFKNWKSSDGSSAMEAAVVVEGFKESERMYGIRYHKLIGDGDSSVYKQILDARPYKNLTIEKIECKNHLLRNFSKKLKEITTKKEAGKLVHRKLLQKNILRLRRGIVSAIKYRRQNKNTENDLRNDILNSIDHVFGQHDKCASYFCDYKDKDNDVNYLEKIKSTDSNFYSNIMQPVRYLARNSRSLLQNV
;
A
#
# COMPACT_ATOMS: atom_id res chain seq x y z
N MET A 1 13.89 3.13 20.62
CA MET A 1 14.20 2.87 19.19
C MET A 1 15.46 2.04 19.03
N LYS A 2 16.62 2.40 19.62
CA LYS A 2 17.86 1.59 19.55
C LYS A 2 17.65 0.09 19.87
N GLU A 3 17.02 -0.21 21.01
CA GLU A 3 16.74 -1.60 21.39
C GLU A 3 15.82 -2.32 20.39
N ALA A 4 14.82 -1.63 19.85
CA ALA A 4 13.95 -2.20 18.83
C ALA A 4 14.71 -2.53 17.54
N ALA A 5 15.61 -1.64 17.12
CA ALA A 5 16.47 -1.84 15.96
C ALA A 5 17.44 -3.00 16.17
N LYS A 6 17.99 -3.15 17.39
CA LYS A 6 18.84 -4.28 17.76
C LYS A 6 18.11 -5.61 17.63
N VAL A 7 16.90 -5.72 18.17
CA VAL A 7 16.09 -6.94 18.07
C VAL A 7 15.71 -7.24 16.61
N GLU A 8 15.35 -6.24 15.81
CA GLU A 8 15.12 -6.44 14.36
C GLU A 8 16.39 -6.95 13.64
N ALA A 9 17.55 -6.40 13.97
CA ALA A 9 18.83 -6.82 13.42
C ALA A 9 19.15 -8.28 13.75
N GLU A 10 19.01 -8.68 15.02
CA GLU A 10 19.22 -10.05 15.48
C GLU A 10 18.29 -11.03 14.76
N LEU A 11 17.01 -10.68 14.62
CA LEU A 11 16.04 -11.49 13.87
C LEU A 11 16.40 -11.59 12.38
N ALA A 12 16.84 -10.49 11.76
CA ALA A 12 17.25 -10.50 10.36
C ALA A 12 18.46 -11.42 10.13
N ILE A 13 19.47 -11.34 11.01
CA ILE A 13 20.64 -12.22 10.98
C ILE A 13 20.24 -13.70 11.15
N ALA A 14 19.35 -14.00 12.10
CA ALA A 14 18.89 -15.38 12.34
C ALA A 14 18.19 -16.01 11.13
N GLU A 15 17.53 -15.20 10.31
CA GLU A 15 16.86 -15.63 9.06
C GLU A 15 17.79 -15.56 7.84
N GLY A 16 19.07 -15.18 8.01
CA GLY A 16 20.01 -14.99 6.92
C GLY A 16 19.72 -13.77 6.03
N GLU A 17 18.87 -12.84 6.49
CA GLU A 17 18.60 -11.56 5.81
C GLU A 17 19.72 -10.55 6.11
N VAL A 18 20.89 -10.79 5.54
CA VAL A 18 22.08 -9.93 5.64
C VAL A 18 22.56 -9.53 4.25
N ASP A 19 23.12 -8.33 4.14
CA ASP A 19 23.76 -7.86 2.92
C ASP A 19 25.15 -8.48 2.74
N VAL A 20 25.80 -8.24 1.59
CA VAL A 20 27.12 -8.79 1.25
C VAL A 20 28.23 -8.44 2.24
N ASP A 21 28.08 -7.35 2.98
CA ASP A 21 29.01 -6.88 4.02
C ASP A 21 28.59 -7.30 5.45
N GLY A 22 27.58 -8.16 5.57
CA GLY A 22 27.04 -8.63 6.84
C GLY A 22 26.05 -7.67 7.50
N THR A 23 25.69 -6.56 6.85
CA THR A 23 24.73 -5.60 7.42
C THR A 23 23.31 -6.20 7.45
N PRO A 24 22.60 -6.19 8.59
CA PRO A 24 21.24 -6.72 8.69
C PRO A 24 20.25 -5.96 7.81
N LEU A 25 19.43 -6.71 7.05
CA LEU A 25 18.39 -6.17 6.18
C LEU A 25 17.03 -6.24 6.89
N VAL A 26 16.48 -5.07 7.22
CA VAL A 26 15.22 -4.96 7.97
C VAL A 26 14.08 -4.54 7.04
N ALA A 27 12.90 -5.10 7.26
CA ALA A 27 11.66 -4.66 6.62
C ALA A 27 10.95 -3.63 7.53
N VAL A 28 10.49 -2.53 6.95
CA VAL A 28 9.84 -1.45 7.71
C VAL A 28 8.47 -1.12 7.14
N VAL A 29 7.54 -0.82 8.03
CA VAL A 29 6.25 -0.20 7.72
C VAL A 29 6.38 1.31 7.92
N ALA A 30 6.03 2.09 6.90
CA ALA A 30 5.98 3.55 7.00
C ALA A 30 4.54 4.03 7.11
N ASP A 31 4.30 4.99 8.01
CA ASP A 31 3.03 5.70 8.11
C ASP A 31 3.25 7.16 8.47
N GLY A 32 2.37 8.02 7.96
CA GLY A 32 2.42 9.47 8.07
C GLY A 32 1.17 10.02 8.74
N SER A 33 1.32 11.11 9.49
CA SER A 33 0.21 11.84 10.09
C SER A 33 0.40 13.35 9.97
N TRP A 34 -0.71 14.06 9.87
CA TRP A 34 -0.74 15.52 9.76
C TRP A 34 -1.62 16.09 10.87
N CYS A 35 -1.15 17.16 11.51
CA CYS A 35 -1.90 17.81 12.60
C CYS A 35 -3.22 18.43 12.11
N LYS A 36 -3.29 18.83 10.83
CA LYS A 36 -4.54 19.24 10.20
C LYS A 36 -5.14 18.06 9.43
N ARG A 37 -6.30 17.58 9.88
CA ARG A 37 -7.07 16.57 9.16
C ARG A 37 -7.70 17.18 7.91
N SER A 38 -7.32 16.70 6.74
CA SER A 38 -7.91 17.15 5.47
C SER A 38 -7.90 16.04 4.43
N TYR A 39 -8.91 15.18 4.52
CA TYR A 39 -9.09 14.12 3.52
C TYR A 39 -9.60 14.73 2.21
N ARG A 40 -8.78 14.64 1.15
CA ARG A 40 -9.12 14.95 -0.26
C ARG A 40 -9.44 16.40 -0.62
N THR A 41 -9.43 17.34 0.32
CA THR A 41 -9.86 18.73 0.06
C THR A 41 -8.80 19.80 0.32
N MET A 42 -7.84 19.58 1.24
CA MET A 42 -6.95 20.68 1.66
C MET A 42 -5.57 20.23 2.18
N TYR A 43 -4.56 20.09 1.31
CA TYR A 43 -3.22 19.58 1.67
C TYR A 43 -2.25 20.62 2.29
N ASN A 44 -2.73 21.47 3.21
CA ASN A 44 -1.99 22.61 3.77
C ASN A 44 -1.67 22.49 5.27
N SER A 45 -1.49 21.28 5.79
CA SER A 45 -1.14 21.09 7.20
C SER A 45 0.17 21.83 7.55
N PRO A 46 0.20 22.58 8.67
CA PRO A 46 1.41 23.29 9.11
C PRO A 46 2.49 22.33 9.61
N SER A 47 2.09 21.13 10.02
CA SER A 47 2.97 20.12 10.59
C SER A 47 2.59 18.74 10.07
N GLY A 48 3.59 17.92 9.84
CA GLY A 48 3.47 16.52 9.45
C GLY A 48 4.53 15.70 10.18
N MET A 49 4.22 14.45 10.45
CA MET A 49 5.14 13.49 11.06
C MET A 49 5.06 12.19 10.30
N ALA A 50 6.14 11.42 10.33
CA ALA A 50 6.12 10.05 9.86
C ALA A 50 6.95 9.16 10.78
N ALA A 51 6.61 7.87 10.80
CA ALA A 51 7.34 6.87 11.56
C ALA A 51 7.69 5.68 10.67
N LEU A 52 8.87 5.10 10.92
CA LEU A 52 9.25 3.79 10.43
C LEU A 52 9.12 2.80 11.58
N VAL A 53 8.36 1.75 11.35
CA VAL A 53 8.06 0.70 12.33
C VAL A 53 8.65 -0.61 11.82
N GLY A 54 9.42 -1.31 12.65
CA GLY A 54 9.98 -2.60 12.30
C GLY A 54 8.86 -3.61 12.06
N TYR A 55 8.91 -4.33 10.93
CA TYR A 55 7.83 -5.23 10.53
C TYR A 55 7.64 -6.39 11.51
N ARG A 56 8.73 -6.96 12.04
CA ARG A 56 8.70 -8.16 12.88
C ARG A 56 8.36 -7.81 14.32
N THR A 57 9.07 -6.83 14.88
CA THR A 57 8.92 -6.38 16.27
C THR A 57 7.71 -5.48 16.49
N ARG A 58 7.18 -4.85 15.42
CA ARG A 58 6.12 -3.84 15.45
C ARG A 58 6.46 -2.63 16.32
N LYS A 59 7.76 -2.37 16.53
CA LYS A 59 8.26 -1.25 17.33
C LYS A 59 8.77 -0.13 16.43
N VAL A 60 8.63 1.11 16.90
CA VAL A 60 9.13 2.29 16.17
C VAL A 60 10.66 2.25 16.12
N LEU A 61 11.20 2.33 14.90
CA LEU A 61 12.62 2.42 14.61
C LEU A 61 13.06 3.85 14.32
N PHE A 62 12.19 4.64 13.69
CA PHE A 62 12.46 6.05 13.39
C PHE A 62 11.19 6.87 13.48
N MET A 63 11.30 8.13 13.90
CA MET A 63 10.22 9.10 13.86
C MET A 63 10.80 10.48 13.58
N GLY A 64 10.18 11.21 12.65
CA GLY A 64 10.55 12.59 12.37
C GLY A 64 9.33 13.49 12.21
N VAL A 65 9.56 14.78 12.43
CA VAL A 65 8.52 15.82 12.36
C VAL A 65 9.00 16.94 11.46
N LYS A 66 8.15 17.37 10.53
CA LYS A 66 8.35 18.53 9.66
C LYS A 66 7.34 19.61 9.99
N ASN A 67 7.82 20.81 10.30
CA ASN A 67 7.00 21.97 10.69
C ASN A 67 7.28 23.17 9.80
N LYS A 68 6.21 23.75 9.27
CA LYS A 68 6.20 25.02 8.51
C LYS A 68 6.00 26.25 9.39
N PHE A 69 5.45 26.04 10.57
CA PHE A 69 4.98 27.11 11.43
C PHE A 69 5.74 27.12 12.75
N CYS A 70 6.13 28.33 13.17
CA CYS A 70 6.57 28.60 14.52
C CYS A 70 5.86 29.87 15.00
N ALA A 71 5.16 29.78 16.13
CA ALA A 71 4.38 30.89 16.67
C ALA A 71 5.26 32.09 17.04
N ILE A 72 6.47 31.87 17.54
CA ILE A 72 7.39 32.94 17.93
C ILE A 72 7.93 33.65 16.68
N CYS A 73 8.33 32.90 15.65
CA CYS A 73 8.71 33.49 14.37
C CYS A 73 7.57 34.27 13.71
N ALA A 74 6.34 33.75 13.73
CA ALA A 74 5.19 34.39 13.08
C ALA A 74 4.75 35.69 13.76
N ARG A 75 5.04 35.87 15.06
CA ARG A 75 4.73 37.08 15.83
C ARG A 75 5.80 38.17 15.71
N THR A 76 6.94 37.85 15.11
CA THR A 76 8.02 38.83 14.91
C THR A 76 7.70 39.65 13.68
N LYS A 77 7.76 40.99 13.78
CA LYS A 77 7.59 41.87 12.63
C LYS A 77 8.74 41.63 11.63
N THR A 78 8.49 41.82 10.34
CA THR A 78 9.43 41.48 9.25
C THR A 78 10.80 42.15 9.39
N GLU A 79 10.88 43.25 10.14
CA GLU A 79 12.07 44.08 10.35
C GLU A 79 12.81 43.74 11.66
N ASP A 80 12.22 42.94 12.55
CA ASP A 80 12.80 42.57 13.84
C ASP A 80 13.41 41.16 13.80
N LYS A 81 14.49 40.96 14.56
CA LYS A 81 14.97 39.60 14.86
C LYS A 81 14.00 38.92 15.81
N ALA A 82 13.62 37.68 15.49
CA ALA A 82 12.75 36.91 16.37
C ALA A 82 13.38 36.75 17.75
N LYS A 83 12.54 36.79 18.80
CA LYS A 83 12.99 36.48 20.16
C LYS A 83 13.77 35.17 20.15
N ASN A 84 14.89 35.11 20.88
CA ASN A 84 15.68 33.89 20.95
C ASN A 84 14.82 32.74 21.48
N HIS A 85 14.70 31.67 20.70
CA HIS A 85 13.90 30.49 21.05
C HIS A 85 14.39 29.27 20.28
N GLN A 86 14.06 28.09 20.78
CA GLN A 86 14.26 26.84 20.06
C GLN A 86 13.22 26.73 18.93
N CYS A 87 13.63 27.08 17.72
CA CYS A 87 12.77 27.03 16.55
C CYS A 87 12.73 25.61 15.97
N PHE A 88 11.54 25.00 15.94
CA PHE A 88 11.33 23.69 15.31
C PHE A 88 10.86 23.80 13.85
N LYS A 89 10.89 24.99 13.24
CA LYS A 89 10.57 25.20 11.83
C LYS A 89 11.70 24.66 10.97
N ASN A 90 11.46 23.53 10.32
CA ASN A 90 12.42 22.80 9.49
C ASN A 90 11.84 22.44 8.11
N TRP A 91 10.70 23.04 7.75
CA TRP A 91 10.06 22.89 6.45
C TRP A 91 9.70 24.25 5.87
N LYS A 92 9.98 24.48 4.59
CA LYS A 92 9.69 25.76 3.96
C LYS A 92 8.19 25.94 3.82
N SER A 93 7.72 27.16 4.07
CA SER A 93 6.29 27.49 3.98
C SER A 93 5.75 27.36 2.55
N SER A 94 6.61 27.51 1.53
CA SER A 94 6.32 27.31 0.10
C SER A 94 6.09 25.85 -0.29
N ASP A 95 6.70 24.90 0.44
CA ASP A 95 6.76 23.51 0.01
C ASP A 95 5.48 22.77 0.40
N GLY A 96 5.00 21.83 -0.43
CA GLY A 96 3.76 21.09 -0.18
C GLY A 96 3.78 20.28 1.13
N SER A 97 2.66 20.24 1.87
CA SER A 97 2.59 19.48 3.14
C SER A 97 2.59 17.97 2.91
N SER A 98 2.14 17.52 1.74
CA SER A 98 2.18 16.12 1.34
C SER A 98 3.61 15.56 1.22
N ALA A 99 4.60 16.40 0.95
CA ALA A 99 5.99 15.97 0.83
C ALA A 99 6.70 15.79 2.20
N MET A 100 6.06 16.19 3.31
CA MET A 100 6.64 16.05 4.65
C MET A 100 6.86 14.59 5.04
N GLU A 101 5.89 13.71 4.76
CA GLU A 101 6.01 12.28 5.07
C GLU A 101 7.18 11.67 4.32
N ALA A 102 7.23 11.87 3.00
CA ALA A 102 8.31 11.34 2.16
C ALA A 102 9.69 11.83 2.63
N ALA A 103 9.82 13.10 3.00
CA ALA A 103 11.07 13.64 3.50
C ALA A 103 11.51 13.00 4.84
N VAL A 104 10.57 12.77 5.76
CA VAL A 104 10.86 12.08 7.03
C VAL A 104 11.25 10.63 6.79
N VAL A 105 10.55 9.94 5.89
CA VAL A 105 10.87 8.56 5.53
C VAL A 105 12.27 8.47 4.92
N VAL A 106 12.59 9.32 3.94
CA VAL A 106 13.93 9.36 3.32
C VAL A 106 15.03 9.65 4.35
N GLU A 107 14.78 10.57 5.29
CA GLU A 107 15.68 10.84 6.40
C GLU A 107 15.92 9.59 7.26
N GLY A 108 14.85 8.88 7.64
CA GLY A 108 14.96 7.63 8.40
C GLY A 108 15.75 6.54 7.68
N PHE A 109 15.62 6.44 6.35
CA PHE A 109 16.42 5.51 5.54
C PHE A 109 17.90 5.89 5.55
N LYS A 110 18.24 7.17 5.36
CA LYS A 110 19.63 7.65 5.36
C LYS A 110 20.33 7.49 6.71
N GLU A 111 19.58 7.63 7.80
CA GLU A 111 20.14 7.59 9.15
C GLU A 111 20.26 6.18 9.73
N SER A 112 19.57 5.19 9.16
CA SER A 112 19.48 3.82 9.69
C SER A 112 20.83 3.15 9.96
N GLU A 113 21.78 3.24 9.03
CA GLU A 113 23.13 2.66 9.19
C GLU A 113 23.91 3.36 10.30
N ARG A 114 23.92 4.71 10.29
CA ARG A 114 24.64 5.50 11.29
C ARG A 114 24.07 5.30 12.70
N MET A 115 22.75 5.21 12.82
CA MET A 115 22.08 5.13 14.12
C MET A 115 22.11 3.73 14.72
N TYR A 116 21.95 2.70 13.89
CA TYR A 116 21.66 1.34 14.35
C TYR A 116 22.48 0.24 13.66
N GLY A 117 23.26 0.57 12.61
CA GLY A 117 24.00 -0.44 11.85
C GLY A 117 23.09 -1.38 11.04
N ILE A 118 21.93 -0.91 10.59
CA ILE A 118 20.97 -1.70 9.79
C ILE A 118 20.64 -1.00 8.48
N ARG A 119 20.21 -1.76 7.47
CA ARG A 119 19.67 -1.23 6.21
C ARG A 119 18.21 -1.64 6.04
N TYR A 120 17.38 -0.74 5.53
CA TYR A 120 15.99 -1.06 5.19
C TYR A 120 15.88 -1.53 3.75
N HIS A 121 15.66 -2.84 3.53
CA HIS A 121 15.53 -3.40 2.18
C HIS A 121 14.10 -3.43 1.64
N LYS A 122 13.09 -3.34 2.53
CA LYS A 122 11.67 -3.47 2.20
C LYS A 122 10.91 -2.31 2.85
N LEU A 123 10.22 -1.54 2.02
CA LEU A 123 9.26 -0.53 2.47
C LEU A 123 7.85 -1.06 2.29
N ILE A 124 7.13 -1.14 3.40
CA ILE A 124 5.71 -1.49 3.39
C ILE A 124 4.91 -0.24 3.73
N GLY A 125 3.95 0.11 2.89
CA GLY A 125 3.15 1.32 3.10
C GLY A 125 1.86 1.33 2.31
N ASP A 126 1.14 2.44 2.43
CA ASP A 126 0.07 2.73 1.48
C ASP A 126 0.67 2.94 0.08
N GLY A 127 -0.17 2.77 -0.95
CA GLY A 127 0.20 2.89 -2.34
C GLY A 127 0.58 4.31 -2.80
N ASP A 128 0.96 5.20 -1.89
CA ASP A 128 1.49 6.51 -2.26
C ASP A 128 2.82 6.32 -2.99
N SER A 129 2.76 6.54 -4.31
CA SER A 129 3.91 6.39 -5.20
C SER A 129 5.00 7.44 -4.95
N SER A 130 4.67 8.55 -4.28
CA SER A 130 5.59 9.67 -4.10
C SER A 130 6.72 9.37 -3.11
N VAL A 131 6.42 8.67 -2.01
CA VAL A 131 7.40 8.29 -0.98
C VAL A 131 8.45 7.34 -1.57
N TYR A 132 7.99 6.26 -2.22
CA TYR A 132 8.89 5.25 -2.79
C TYR A 132 9.79 5.84 -3.88
N LYS A 133 9.24 6.70 -4.76
CA LYS A 133 10.06 7.39 -5.77
C LYS A 133 11.17 8.22 -5.12
N GLN A 134 10.86 9.01 -4.09
CA GLN A 134 11.87 9.84 -3.41
C GLN A 134 12.95 9.00 -2.73
N ILE A 135 12.63 7.82 -2.21
CA ILE A 135 13.62 6.88 -1.67
C ILE A 135 14.56 6.38 -2.77
N LEU A 136 14.01 5.98 -3.93
CA LEU A 136 14.82 5.54 -5.07
C LEU A 136 15.72 6.65 -5.60
N ASP A 137 15.20 7.88 -5.70
CA ASP A 137 15.96 9.05 -6.13
C ASP A 137 17.06 9.40 -5.12
N ALA A 138 16.78 9.26 -3.82
CA ALA A 138 17.72 9.56 -2.75
C ALA A 138 18.86 8.54 -2.61
N ARG A 139 18.69 7.31 -3.15
CA ARG A 139 19.66 6.20 -3.08
C ARG A 139 20.35 6.11 -1.70
N PRO A 140 19.59 5.83 -0.62
CA PRO A 140 20.14 5.84 0.74
C PRO A 140 21.28 4.82 0.93
N TYR A 141 21.33 3.78 0.10
CA TYR A 141 22.31 2.71 0.17
C TYR A 141 22.95 2.50 -1.21
N LYS A 142 24.26 2.24 -1.25
CA LYS A 142 25.06 2.21 -2.50
C LYS A 142 24.68 1.05 -3.44
N ASN A 143 24.49 -0.15 -2.89
CA ASN A 143 24.31 -1.39 -3.66
C ASN A 143 22.99 -2.12 -3.32
N LEU A 144 22.03 -1.43 -2.70
CA LEU A 144 20.77 -2.04 -2.27
C LEU A 144 19.59 -1.32 -2.92
N THR A 145 18.83 -2.06 -3.73
CA THR A 145 17.56 -1.58 -4.27
C THR A 145 16.44 -1.95 -3.32
N ILE A 146 15.69 -0.94 -2.86
CA ILE A 146 14.62 -1.11 -1.88
C ILE A 146 13.39 -1.67 -2.58
N GLU A 147 12.81 -2.73 -2.03
CA GLU A 147 11.56 -3.32 -2.51
C GLU A 147 10.35 -2.59 -1.89
N LYS A 148 9.38 -2.21 -2.72
CA LYS A 148 8.09 -1.71 -2.25
C LYS A 148 7.10 -2.87 -2.10
N ILE A 149 6.46 -2.95 -0.95
CA ILE A 149 5.36 -3.87 -0.66
C ILE A 149 4.10 -3.07 -0.40
N GLU A 150 3.08 -3.34 -1.19
CA GLU A 150 1.79 -2.66 -1.09
C GLU A 150 0.96 -3.25 0.05
N CYS A 151 0.38 -2.41 0.91
CA CYS A 151 -0.49 -2.87 1.98
C CYS A 151 -1.73 -3.59 1.43
N LYS A 152 -1.96 -4.83 1.87
CA LYS A 152 -3.10 -5.68 1.48
C LYS A 152 -4.43 -5.00 1.74
N ASN A 153 -4.57 -4.33 2.89
CA ASN A 153 -5.81 -3.65 3.25
C ASN A 153 -6.12 -2.50 2.27
N HIS A 154 -5.11 -1.76 1.88
CA HIS A 154 -5.21 -0.68 0.90
C HIS A 154 -5.52 -1.24 -0.49
N LEU A 155 -4.83 -2.29 -0.95
CA LEU A 155 -5.11 -2.98 -2.22
C LEU A 155 -6.57 -3.46 -2.29
N LEU A 156 -7.07 -4.17 -1.28
CA LEU A 156 -8.44 -4.68 -1.23
C LEU A 156 -9.49 -3.56 -1.12
N ARG A 157 -9.18 -2.48 -0.38
CA ARG A 157 -10.04 -1.30 -0.29
C ARG A 157 -10.11 -0.57 -1.63
N ASN A 158 -8.98 -0.37 -2.29
CA ASN A 158 -8.88 0.28 -3.60
C ASN A 158 -9.60 -0.54 -4.68
N PHE A 159 -9.45 -1.87 -4.67
CA PHE A 159 -10.22 -2.78 -5.51
C PHE A 159 -11.73 -2.57 -5.34
N SER A 160 -12.21 -2.64 -4.09
CA SER A 160 -13.63 -2.47 -3.77
C SER A 160 -14.14 -1.07 -4.16
N LYS A 161 -13.33 -0.03 -3.94
CA LYS A 161 -13.65 1.35 -4.27
C LYS A 161 -13.80 1.54 -5.78
N LYS A 162 -12.85 1.05 -6.58
CA LYS A 162 -12.90 1.15 -8.05
C LYS A 162 -14.11 0.41 -8.62
N LEU A 163 -14.43 -0.78 -8.10
CA LEU A 163 -15.65 -1.48 -8.50
C LEU A 163 -16.91 -0.68 -8.15
N LYS A 164 -16.98 -0.05 -6.97
CA LYS A 164 -18.10 0.84 -6.60
C LYS A 164 -18.21 2.04 -7.54
N GLU A 165 -17.10 2.68 -7.89
CA GLU A 165 -17.08 3.81 -8.84
C GLU A 165 -17.65 3.41 -10.22
N ILE A 166 -17.34 2.21 -10.69
CA ILE A 166 -17.91 1.64 -11.93
C ILE A 166 -19.44 1.45 -11.82
N THR A 167 -19.96 1.04 -10.66
CA THR A 167 -21.42 0.87 -10.48
C THR A 167 -22.19 2.19 -10.50
N THR A 168 -21.55 3.29 -10.08
CA THR A 168 -22.18 4.61 -9.99
C THR A 168 -22.20 5.39 -11.30
N LYS A 169 -21.19 5.18 -12.16
CA LYS A 169 -21.05 5.87 -13.44
C LYS A 169 -22.02 5.30 -14.47
N LYS A 170 -22.89 6.14 -15.04
CA LYS A 170 -23.90 5.71 -16.03
C LYS A 170 -23.24 5.26 -17.32
N GLU A 171 -22.17 5.94 -17.70
CA GLU A 171 -21.33 5.70 -18.88
C GLU A 171 -20.49 4.43 -18.79
N ALA A 172 -20.33 3.85 -17.60
CA ALA A 172 -19.48 2.68 -17.42
C ALA A 172 -20.12 1.39 -17.96
N GLY A 173 -21.45 1.31 -18.04
CA GLY A 173 -22.18 0.14 -18.52
C GLY A 173 -23.69 0.18 -18.26
N LYS A 174 -24.41 -0.81 -18.80
CA LYS A 174 -25.87 -0.94 -18.68
C LYS A 174 -26.30 -1.06 -17.21
N LEU A 175 -27.47 -0.52 -16.87
CA LEU A 175 -27.98 -0.51 -15.49
C LEU A 175 -28.08 -1.91 -14.88
N VAL A 176 -28.50 -2.91 -15.66
CA VAL A 176 -28.62 -4.31 -15.21
C VAL A 176 -27.26 -4.86 -14.79
N HIS A 177 -26.21 -4.65 -15.59
CA HIS A 177 -24.87 -5.13 -15.29
C HIS A 177 -24.24 -4.39 -14.10
N ARG A 178 -24.47 -3.08 -13.99
CA ARG A 178 -24.03 -2.28 -12.83
C ARG A 178 -24.67 -2.76 -11.53
N LYS A 179 -25.99 -3.05 -11.53
CA LYS A 179 -26.68 -3.63 -10.36
C LYS A 179 -26.16 -5.03 -10.02
N LEU A 180 -25.86 -5.86 -11.02
CA LEU A 180 -25.28 -7.19 -10.81
C LEU A 180 -23.90 -7.12 -10.15
N LEU A 181 -23.01 -6.24 -10.65
CA LEU A 181 -21.70 -6.01 -10.05
C LEU A 181 -21.84 -5.51 -8.61
N GLN A 182 -22.70 -4.52 -8.37
CA GLN A 182 -22.91 -3.92 -7.06
C GLN A 182 -23.27 -4.96 -5.98
N LYS A 183 -24.16 -5.90 -6.29
CA LYS A 183 -24.54 -7.00 -5.40
C LYS A 183 -23.38 -7.95 -5.07
N ASN A 184 -22.41 -8.08 -5.98
CA ASN A 184 -21.35 -9.07 -5.91
C ASN A 184 -19.98 -8.54 -5.45
N ILE A 185 -19.78 -7.22 -5.26
CA ILE A 185 -18.48 -6.64 -4.85
C ILE A 185 -17.92 -7.30 -3.59
N LEU A 186 -18.76 -7.53 -2.57
CA LEU A 186 -18.33 -8.17 -1.32
C LEU A 186 -18.07 -9.66 -1.49
N ARG A 187 -18.78 -10.35 -2.41
CA ARG A 187 -18.50 -11.75 -2.76
C ARG A 187 -17.13 -11.87 -3.42
N LEU A 188 -16.83 -10.99 -4.39
CA LEU A 188 -15.52 -10.91 -5.05
C LEU A 188 -14.39 -10.69 -4.04
N ARG A 189 -14.52 -9.68 -3.17
CA ARG A 189 -13.52 -9.41 -2.13
C ARG A 189 -13.33 -10.61 -1.20
N ARG A 190 -14.41 -11.26 -0.74
CA ARG A 190 -14.32 -12.45 0.12
C ARG A 190 -13.63 -13.61 -0.57
N GLY A 191 -13.97 -13.90 -1.83
CA GLY A 191 -13.31 -14.93 -2.63
C GLY A 191 -11.81 -14.69 -2.72
N ILE A 192 -11.39 -13.46 -3.05
CA ILE A 192 -9.97 -13.11 -3.11
C ILE A 192 -9.28 -13.25 -1.75
N VAL A 193 -9.91 -12.83 -0.65
CA VAL A 193 -9.35 -13.00 0.70
C VAL A 193 -9.17 -14.48 1.05
N SER A 194 -10.13 -15.33 0.69
CA SER A 194 -10.03 -16.78 0.87
C SER A 194 -8.90 -17.39 0.03
N ALA A 195 -8.76 -16.97 -1.23
CA ALA A 195 -7.66 -17.42 -2.10
C ALA A 195 -6.29 -17.01 -1.52
N ILE A 196 -6.14 -15.76 -1.04
CA ILE A 196 -4.93 -15.30 -0.36
C ILE A 196 -4.61 -16.20 0.84
N LYS A 197 -5.61 -16.49 1.69
CA LYS A 197 -5.42 -17.35 2.88
C LYS A 197 -4.96 -18.75 2.48
N TYR A 198 -5.63 -19.36 1.50
CA TYR A 198 -5.32 -20.70 1.01
C TYR A 198 -3.90 -20.79 0.43
N ARG A 199 -3.54 -19.89 -0.49
CA ARG A 199 -2.24 -19.90 -1.17
C ARG A 199 -1.07 -19.71 -0.21
N ARG A 200 -1.26 -18.90 0.84
CA ARG A 200 -0.26 -18.72 1.91
C ARG A 200 -0.05 -19.99 2.73
N GLN A 201 -1.13 -20.68 3.10
CA GLN A 201 -1.05 -21.91 3.91
C GLN A 201 -0.38 -23.05 3.14
N ASN A 202 -0.57 -23.11 1.83
CA ASN A 202 -0.05 -24.16 0.96
C ASN A 202 1.28 -23.81 0.27
N LYS A 203 1.95 -22.70 0.67
CA LYS A 203 3.22 -22.21 0.09
C LYS A 203 3.21 -22.15 -1.45
N ASN A 204 2.08 -21.76 -2.04
CA ASN A 204 1.94 -21.66 -3.49
C ASN A 204 2.60 -20.41 -4.07
N THR A 205 2.78 -20.39 -5.38
CA THR A 205 3.49 -19.32 -6.10
C THR A 205 2.65 -18.05 -6.23
N GLU A 206 3.31 -16.93 -6.53
CA GLU A 206 2.65 -15.69 -6.92
C GLU A 206 1.68 -15.89 -8.10
N ASN A 207 2.07 -16.70 -9.08
CA ASN A 207 1.29 -16.98 -10.27
C ASN A 207 -0.03 -17.70 -9.95
N ASP A 208 -0.02 -18.57 -8.94
CA ASP A 208 -1.22 -19.28 -8.50
C ASP A 208 -2.27 -18.30 -7.97
N LEU A 209 -1.87 -17.38 -7.07
CA LEU A 209 -2.78 -16.36 -6.56
C LEU A 209 -3.22 -15.40 -7.67
N ARG A 210 -2.31 -15.03 -8.58
CA ARG A 210 -2.62 -14.17 -9.72
C ARG A 210 -3.74 -14.78 -10.58
N ASN A 211 -3.66 -16.08 -10.86
CA ASN A 211 -4.68 -16.78 -11.63
C ASN A 211 -6.01 -16.84 -10.89
N ASP A 212 -6.02 -17.09 -9.58
CA ASP A 212 -7.25 -17.07 -8.78
C ASP A 212 -7.93 -15.69 -8.80
N ILE A 213 -7.16 -14.60 -8.69
CA ILE A 213 -7.70 -13.24 -8.74
C ILE A 213 -8.28 -12.94 -10.12
N LEU A 214 -7.58 -13.31 -11.21
CA LEU A 214 -8.09 -13.10 -12.57
C LEU A 214 -9.37 -13.89 -12.82
N ASN A 215 -9.46 -15.11 -12.30
CA ASN A 215 -10.63 -15.98 -12.41
C ASN A 215 -11.80 -15.56 -11.50
N SER A 216 -11.58 -14.64 -10.54
CA SER A 216 -12.63 -14.25 -9.58
C SER A 216 -13.89 -13.66 -10.23
N ILE A 217 -13.74 -12.94 -11.35
CA ILE A 217 -14.87 -12.39 -12.11
C ILE A 217 -15.63 -13.49 -12.83
N ASP A 218 -14.90 -14.39 -13.50
CA ASP A 218 -15.48 -15.50 -14.24
C ASP A 218 -16.31 -16.37 -13.28
N HIS A 219 -15.71 -16.77 -12.15
CA HIS A 219 -16.41 -17.55 -11.11
C HIS A 219 -17.67 -16.86 -10.58
N VAL A 220 -17.63 -15.56 -10.29
CA VAL A 220 -18.76 -14.85 -9.68
C VAL A 220 -19.89 -14.58 -10.67
N PHE A 221 -19.59 -14.53 -11.97
CA PHE A 221 -20.59 -14.33 -13.03
C PHE A 221 -21.00 -15.63 -13.74
N GLY A 222 -20.71 -16.79 -13.14
CA GLY A 222 -21.24 -18.09 -13.54
C GLY A 222 -20.36 -18.86 -14.53
N GLN A 223 -19.13 -18.43 -14.80
CA GLN A 223 -18.18 -19.17 -15.63
C GLN A 223 -17.15 -19.91 -14.76
N HIS A 224 -17.20 -21.25 -14.80
CA HIS A 224 -16.44 -22.12 -13.89
C HIS A 224 -15.33 -22.97 -14.55
N ASP A 225 -15.04 -22.74 -15.83
CA ASP A 225 -14.05 -23.48 -16.64
C ASP A 225 -12.62 -23.46 -16.05
N LYS A 226 -12.25 -22.34 -15.40
CA LYS A 226 -10.91 -22.11 -14.85
C LYS A 226 -10.86 -22.14 -13.33
N CYS A 227 -11.93 -22.59 -12.68
CA CYS A 227 -11.97 -22.67 -11.23
C CYS A 227 -11.05 -23.78 -10.70
N ALA A 228 -10.17 -23.43 -9.76
CA ALA A 228 -9.43 -24.43 -9.00
C ALA A 228 -10.38 -25.23 -8.10
N SER A 229 -10.07 -26.52 -7.90
CA SER A 229 -10.90 -27.45 -7.11
C SER A 229 -11.17 -26.96 -5.69
N TYR A 230 -10.18 -26.37 -5.03
CA TYR A 230 -10.31 -25.85 -3.66
C TYR A 230 -11.24 -24.64 -3.53
N PHE A 231 -11.54 -23.96 -4.64
CA PHE A 231 -12.23 -22.67 -4.66
C PHE A 231 -13.70 -22.80 -5.08
N CYS A 232 -14.04 -23.86 -5.80
CA CYS A 232 -15.34 -24.03 -6.42
C CYS A 232 -15.91 -25.42 -6.13
N ASP A 233 -16.62 -25.52 -5.01
CA ASP A 233 -17.35 -26.74 -4.62
C ASP A 233 -18.73 -26.88 -5.30
N TYR A 234 -18.99 -26.07 -6.34
CA TYR A 234 -20.32 -25.98 -6.94
C TYR A 234 -20.66 -27.28 -7.70
N LYS A 235 -21.55 -28.07 -7.10
CA LYS A 235 -22.00 -29.39 -7.61
C LYS A 235 -23.03 -29.31 -8.75
N ASP A 236 -23.54 -28.12 -9.06
CA ASP A 236 -24.71 -27.92 -9.93
C ASP A 236 -24.41 -26.95 -11.09
N LYS A 237 -23.29 -27.18 -11.78
CA LYS A 237 -22.72 -26.28 -12.81
C LYS A 237 -23.68 -25.96 -13.97
N ASP A 238 -24.70 -26.78 -14.20
CA ASP A 238 -25.65 -26.65 -15.31
C ASP A 238 -26.79 -25.65 -15.03
N ASN A 239 -27.02 -25.26 -13.77
CA ASN A 239 -28.11 -24.36 -13.37
C ASN A 239 -27.67 -22.91 -13.06
N ASP A 240 -26.37 -22.60 -13.09
CA ASP A 240 -25.92 -21.21 -12.88
C ASP A 240 -26.05 -20.41 -14.18
N VAL A 241 -26.64 -19.22 -14.07
CA VAL A 241 -26.82 -18.34 -15.23
C VAL A 241 -25.48 -17.70 -15.53
N ASN A 242 -24.87 -18.08 -16.66
CA ASN A 242 -23.64 -17.45 -17.13
C ASN A 242 -23.93 -16.02 -17.63
N TYR A 243 -23.84 -15.05 -16.72
CA TYR A 243 -23.98 -13.63 -17.05
C TYR A 243 -22.77 -13.09 -17.80
N LEU A 244 -21.62 -13.78 -17.72
CA LEU A 244 -20.37 -13.26 -18.25
C LEU A 244 -20.37 -13.19 -19.77
N GLU A 245 -20.83 -14.23 -20.47
CA GLU A 245 -20.93 -14.24 -21.93
C GLU A 245 -21.84 -13.12 -22.44
N LYS A 246 -22.98 -12.94 -21.77
CA LYS A 246 -23.92 -11.84 -22.07
C LYS A 246 -23.30 -10.47 -21.82
N ILE A 247 -22.54 -10.29 -20.76
CA ILE A 247 -21.84 -9.02 -20.50
C ILE A 247 -20.77 -8.78 -21.56
N LYS A 248 -19.96 -9.80 -21.90
CA LYS A 248 -18.90 -9.69 -22.92
C LYS A 248 -19.47 -9.33 -24.29
N SER A 249 -20.60 -9.93 -24.69
CA SER A 249 -21.23 -9.66 -25.99
C SER A 249 -22.01 -8.34 -26.04
N THR A 250 -22.67 -7.96 -24.94
CA THR A 250 -23.60 -6.82 -24.95
C THR A 250 -23.07 -5.55 -24.26
N ASP A 251 -21.94 -5.63 -23.56
CA ASP A 251 -21.33 -4.54 -22.78
C ASP A 251 -19.82 -4.78 -22.54
N SER A 252 -19.09 -5.01 -23.63
CA SER A 252 -17.65 -5.34 -23.62
C SER A 252 -16.80 -4.28 -22.90
N ASN A 253 -17.17 -3.00 -23.02
CA ASN A 253 -16.52 -1.89 -22.33
C ASN A 253 -16.68 -2.00 -20.81
N PHE A 254 -17.87 -2.36 -20.32
CA PHE A 254 -18.08 -2.60 -18.89
C PHE A 254 -17.23 -3.75 -18.36
N TYR A 255 -17.13 -4.85 -19.12
CA TYR A 255 -16.22 -5.95 -18.77
C TYR A 255 -14.76 -5.50 -18.69
N SER A 256 -14.28 -4.75 -19.68
CA SER A 256 -12.93 -4.19 -19.67
C SER A 256 -12.69 -3.30 -18.44
N ASN A 257 -13.66 -2.44 -18.12
CA ASN A 257 -13.63 -1.57 -16.95
C ASN A 257 -13.55 -2.35 -15.63
N ILE A 258 -14.28 -3.46 -15.49
CA ILE A 258 -14.19 -4.36 -14.33
C ILE A 258 -12.83 -5.05 -14.25
N MET A 259 -12.30 -5.50 -15.39
CA MET A 259 -11.03 -6.23 -15.42
C MET A 259 -9.83 -5.34 -15.11
N GLN A 260 -9.90 -4.03 -15.29
CA GLN A 260 -8.81 -3.11 -14.91
C GLN A 260 -8.43 -3.19 -13.42
N PRO A 261 -9.33 -2.98 -12.43
CA PRO A 261 -9.00 -3.13 -11.02
C PRO A 261 -8.64 -4.57 -10.64
N VAL A 262 -9.21 -5.58 -11.30
CA VAL A 262 -8.87 -7.00 -11.08
C VAL A 262 -7.42 -7.28 -11.49
N ARG A 263 -7.03 -6.88 -12.70
CA ARG A 263 -5.66 -7.03 -13.22
C ARG A 263 -4.66 -6.24 -12.37
N TYR A 264 -5.02 -5.04 -11.92
CA TYR A 264 -4.18 -4.26 -11.02
C TYR A 264 -3.95 -5.00 -9.69
N LEU A 265 -4.99 -5.58 -9.09
CA LEU A 265 -4.86 -6.37 -7.88
C LEU A 265 -4.02 -7.63 -8.10
N ALA A 266 -4.24 -8.34 -9.22
CA ALA A 266 -3.52 -9.55 -9.59
C ALA A 266 -2.02 -9.32 -9.83
N ARG A 267 -1.63 -8.14 -10.35
CA ARG A 267 -0.22 -7.73 -10.47
C ARG A 267 0.47 -7.52 -9.12
N ASN A 268 -0.30 -7.33 -8.05
CA ASN A 268 0.20 -7.14 -6.69
C ASN A 268 0.09 -8.43 -5.85
N SER A 269 0.04 -9.60 -6.49
CA SER A 269 -0.11 -10.90 -5.81
C SER A 269 1.03 -11.17 -4.81
N ARG A 270 2.26 -10.79 -5.15
CA ARG A 270 3.41 -10.84 -4.22
C ARG A 270 3.13 -10.11 -2.91
N SER A 271 2.69 -8.84 -3.00
CA SER A 271 2.35 -8.02 -1.83
C SER A 271 1.20 -8.63 -1.01
N LEU A 272 0.19 -9.20 -1.68
CA LEU A 272 -0.95 -9.85 -1.02
C LEU A 272 -0.54 -11.11 -0.23
N LEU A 273 0.44 -11.88 -0.72
CA LEU A 273 0.96 -13.09 -0.06
C LEU A 273 1.82 -12.76 1.17
N GLN A 274 2.53 -11.64 1.17
CA GLN A 274 3.34 -11.19 2.30
C GLN A 274 2.51 -10.71 3.51
N ASN A 275 1.19 -10.51 3.32
CA ASN A 275 0.22 -10.23 4.39
C ASN A 275 0.62 -9.09 5.32
N VAL A 276 0.93 -7.95 4.69
CA VAL A 276 1.12 -6.69 5.38
C VAL A 276 -0.08 -5.77 5.18
#